data_AF-A0AAE5CQT0-F1
#
_entry.id   AF-A0AAE5CQT0-F1
#
_cell.length_a   1.000
_cell.length_b   1.000
_cell.length_c   1.000
_cell.angle_alpha   90.00
_cell.angle_beta   90.00
_cell.angle_gamma   90.00
#
_symmetry.space_group_name_H-M   'P 1'
#
loop_
_entity.id
_entity.type
_entity.pdbx_description
1 polymer ?
#
loop_
_entity_poly.entity_id
_entity_poly.type
_entity_poly.pdbx_seq_one_letter_code
_entity_poly.pdbx_strand_id
1 'polypeptide(L)'
;AGPLLQRSLIAMIETVVGTGALARDQILRVALLLLAVYALRPALRALQTWSAHIAGWGAVASARQAIYDHLQKLSPKFYSDTQTGQIMSRVVNDTSNFELLIAHAVPEITLALLRLIGTTALLLYQ
;
A
#
# COMPACT_ATOMS: atom_id res chain seq x y z
N ALA A 1 9.70 13.60 6.14
CA ALA A 1 9.59 14.27 4.83
C ALA A 1 8.27 15.03 4.61
N GLY A 2 7.09 14.44 4.88
CA GLY A 2 5.79 15.07 4.57
C GLY A 2 5.52 16.48 5.15
N PRO A 3 5.77 16.74 6.44
CA PRO A 3 5.49 18.04 7.06
C PRO A 3 6.46 19.14 6.62
N LEU A 4 7.74 18.80 6.44
CA LEU A 4 8.76 19.75 5.99
C LEU A 4 8.58 20.13 4.52
N LEU A 5 8.22 19.17 3.66
CA LEU A 5 7.86 19.45 2.27
C LEU A 5 6.59 20.29 2.18
N GLN A 6 5.56 20.03 3.00
CA GLN A 6 4.37 20.87 3.05
C GLN A 6 4.70 22.28 3.53
N ARG A 7 5.49 22.42 4.60
CA ARG A 7 5.94 23.73 5.10
C ARG A 7 6.78 24.49 4.09
N SER A 8 7.72 23.83 3.41
CA SER A 8 8.57 24.47 2.39
C SER A 8 7.76 24.85 1.15
N LEU A 9 6.77 24.04 0.76
CA LEU A 9 5.87 24.38 -0.34
C LEU A 9 4.99 25.59 0.02
N ILE A 10 4.42 25.63 1.22
CA ILE A 10 3.65 26.78 1.71
C ILE A 10 4.52 28.03 1.78
N ALA A 11 5.71 27.93 2.38
CA ALA A 11 6.65 29.06 2.47
C ALA A 11 7.07 29.57 1.08
N MET A 12 7.33 28.67 0.12
CA MET A 12 7.65 29.05 -1.25
C MET A 12 6.49 29.78 -1.93
N ILE A 13 5.26 29.31 -1.74
CA ILE A 13 4.05 29.98 -2.26
C ILE A 13 3.87 31.35 -1.62
N GLU A 14 4.04 31.48 -0.29
CA GLU A 14 3.93 32.75 0.41
C GLU A 14 4.98 33.76 -0.07
N THR A 15 6.23 33.33 -0.29
CA THR A 15 7.26 34.19 -0.89
C THR A 15 6.95 34.58 -2.33
N VAL A 16 6.43 33.64 -3.13
CA VAL A 16 6.10 33.88 -4.54
C VAL A 16 4.91 34.83 -4.65
N VAL A 17 3.85 34.64 -3.86
CA VAL A 17 2.65 35.50 -3.81
C VAL A 17 2.96 36.87 -3.17
N GLY A 18 3.82 36.91 -2.16
CA GLY A 18 4.18 38.13 -1.41
C GLY A 18 5.09 39.12 -2.16
N THR A 19 5.72 38.72 -3.27
CA THR A 19 6.55 39.63 -4.08
C THR A 19 5.74 40.60 -4.95
N GLY A 20 4.41 40.46 -5.01
CA GLY A 20 3.50 41.41 -5.67
C GLY A 20 3.71 41.63 -7.18
N ALA A 21 4.65 40.91 -7.80
CA ALA A 21 5.12 41.12 -9.16
C ALA A 21 4.73 39.99 -10.12
N LEU A 22 3.85 39.07 -9.72
CA LEU A 22 3.47 37.95 -10.57
C LEU A 22 2.33 38.33 -11.49
N ALA A 23 2.58 38.18 -12.79
CA ALA A 23 1.52 38.14 -13.79
C ALA A 23 0.51 37.03 -13.39
N ARG A 24 -0.79 37.30 -13.57
CA ARG A 24 -1.92 36.38 -13.30
C ARG A 24 -1.63 34.92 -13.72
N ASP A 25 -0.91 34.74 -14.82
CA ASP A 25 -0.53 33.44 -15.38
C ASP A 25 0.43 32.61 -14.50
N GLN A 26 1.36 33.24 -13.77
CA GLN A 26 2.27 32.53 -12.87
C GLN A 26 1.54 31.98 -11.64
N ILE A 27 0.59 32.74 -11.10
CA ILE A 27 -0.27 32.30 -9.98
C ILE A 27 -1.10 31.10 -10.40
N LEU A 28 -1.72 31.15 -11.59
CA LEU A 28 -2.50 30.04 -12.13
C LEU A 28 -1.66 28.77 -12.34
N ARG A 29 -0.43 28.91 -12.86
CA ARG A 29 0.49 27.76 -13.03
C ARG A 29 0.86 27.10 -11.70
N VAL A 30 1.22 27.89 -10.69
CA VAL A 30 1.57 27.38 -9.36
C VAL A 30 0.36 26.73 -8.68
N ALA A 31 -0.82 27.35 -8.77
CA ALA A 31 -2.06 26.79 -8.24
C ALA A 31 -2.42 25.44 -8.88
N LEU A 32 -2.31 25.32 -10.21
CA LEU A 32 -2.57 24.07 -10.93
C LEU A 32 -1.55 22.99 -10.59
N LEU A 33 -0.26 23.33 -10.46
CA LEU A 33 0.78 22.38 -10.04
C LEU A 33 0.52 21.83 -8.64
N LEU A 34 0.13 22.70 -7.70
CA LEU A 34 -0.20 22.28 -6.34
C LEU A 34 -1.43 21.39 -6.31
N LEU A 35 -2.48 21.76 -7.04
CA LEU A 35 -3.68 20.94 -7.18
C LEU A 35 -3.33 19.55 -7.73
N ALA A 36 -2.49 19.49 -8.75
CA ALA A 36 -2.03 18.23 -9.33
C ALA A 36 -1.26 17.39 -8.32
N VAL A 37 -0.31 17.95 -7.57
CA VAL A 37 0.46 17.22 -6.54
C VAL A 37 -0.46 16.72 -5.42
N TYR A 38 -1.41 17.55 -4.98
CA TYR A 38 -2.37 17.18 -3.94
C TYR A 38 -3.35 16.09 -4.38
N ALA A 39 -3.75 16.07 -5.65
CA ALA A 39 -4.61 15.02 -6.21
C ALA A 39 -3.85 13.73 -6.55
N LEU A 40 -2.61 13.86 -7.02
CA LEU A 40 -1.80 12.73 -7.48
C LEU A 40 -1.45 11.78 -6.32
N ARG A 41 -1.11 12.32 -5.15
CA ARG A 41 -0.71 11.51 -3.99
C ARG A 41 -1.81 10.53 -3.52
N PRO A 42 -3.06 10.93 -3.26
CA PRO A 42 -4.12 10.00 -2.90
C PRO A 42 -4.49 9.07 -4.05
N ALA A 43 -4.42 9.53 -5.32
CA ALA A 43 -4.67 8.67 -6.48
C ALA A 43 -3.67 7.51 -6.57
N LEU A 44 -2.37 7.79 -6.44
CA LEU A 44 -1.33 6.76 -6.41
C LEU A 44 -1.48 5.82 -5.21
N ARG A 45 -1.88 6.34 -4.05
CA ARG A 45 -2.20 5.48 -2.89
C ARG A 45 -3.38 4.55 -3.17
N ALA A 46 -4.46 5.06 -3.74
CA ALA A 46 -5.62 4.25 -4.07
C ALA A 46 -5.24 3.13 -5.05
N LEU A 47 -4.45 3.45 -6.09
CA LEU A 47 -3.94 2.45 -7.05
C LEU A 47 -3.07 1.40 -6.36
N GLN A 48 -2.18 1.82 -5.46
CA GLN A 48 -1.31 0.91 -4.70
C GLN A 48 -2.13 -0.03 -3.79
N THR A 49 -3.08 0.51 -3.02
CA THR A 49 -3.95 -0.28 -2.14
C THR A 49 -4.81 -1.25 -2.95
N TRP A 50 -5.41 -0.78 -4.04
CA TRP A 50 -6.22 -1.62 -4.91
C TRP A 50 -5.41 -2.78 -5.51
N SER A 51 -4.22 -2.49 -6.04
CA SER A 51 -3.33 -3.52 -6.60
C SER A 51 -2.88 -4.54 -5.55
N ALA A 52 -2.59 -4.07 -4.32
CA ALA A 52 -2.17 -4.92 -3.21
C ALA A 52 -3.28 -5.90 -2.78
N HIS A 53 -4.53 -5.44 -2.67
CA HIS A 53 -5.65 -6.34 -2.36
C HIS A 53 -5.93 -7.33 -3.49
N ILE A 54 -5.82 -6.93 -4.77
CA ILE A 54 -5.96 -7.88 -5.88
C ILE A 54 -4.91 -9.00 -5.77
N ALA A 55 -3.66 -8.65 -5.49
CA ALA A 55 -2.61 -9.63 -5.28
C ALA A 55 -2.88 -10.51 -4.04
N GLY A 56 -3.34 -9.90 -2.94
CA GLY A 56 -3.68 -10.60 -1.70
C GLY A 56 -4.79 -11.64 -1.90
N TRP A 57 -5.92 -11.24 -2.47
CA TRP A 57 -7.02 -12.15 -2.77
C TRP A 57 -6.65 -13.21 -3.82
N GLY A 58 -5.83 -12.86 -4.81
CA GLY A 58 -5.26 -13.81 -5.75
C GLY A 58 -4.46 -14.90 -5.05
N ALA A 59 -3.61 -14.53 -4.09
CA ALA A 59 -2.83 -15.49 -3.31
C ALA A 59 -3.70 -16.39 -2.42
N VAL A 60 -4.75 -15.84 -1.79
CA VAL A 60 -5.74 -16.66 -1.04
C VAL A 60 -6.40 -17.68 -1.96
N ALA A 61 -6.84 -17.25 -3.14
CA ALA A 61 -7.48 -18.13 -4.12
C ALA A 61 -6.53 -19.25 -4.58
N SER A 62 -5.29 -18.91 -4.91
CA SER A 62 -4.27 -19.90 -5.29
C SER A 62 -3.96 -20.87 -4.15
N ALA A 63 -3.84 -20.40 -2.91
CA ALA A 63 -3.58 -21.26 -1.75
C ALA A 63 -4.74 -22.24 -1.51
N ARG A 64 -5.99 -21.75 -1.55
CA ARG A 64 -7.19 -22.59 -1.39
C ARG A 64 -7.30 -23.63 -2.50
N GLN A 65 -7.01 -23.25 -3.75
CA GLN A 65 -7.01 -24.18 -4.88
C GLN A 65 -5.97 -25.30 -4.68
N ALA A 66 -4.73 -24.94 -4.32
CA ALA A 66 -3.67 -25.92 -4.11
C ALA A 66 -4.00 -26.89 -2.97
N ILE A 67 -4.59 -26.40 -1.88
CA ILE A 67 -5.02 -27.26 -0.78
C ILE A 67 -6.17 -28.16 -1.22
N TYR A 68 -7.16 -27.63 -1.94
CA TYR A 68 -8.28 -28.41 -2.44
C TYR A 68 -7.82 -29.56 -3.37
N ASP A 69 -6.92 -29.27 -4.30
CA ASP A 69 -6.34 -30.26 -5.21
C ASP A 69 -5.56 -31.35 -4.47
N HIS A 70 -4.94 -31.00 -3.34
CA HIS A 70 -4.26 -31.97 -2.49
C HIS A 70 -5.25 -32.83 -1.70
N LEU A 71 -6.29 -32.22 -1.13
CA LEU A 71 -7.33 -32.93 -0.38
C LEU A 71 -7.99 -34.03 -1.24
N GLN A 72 -8.30 -33.75 -2.50
CA GLN A 72 -8.91 -34.75 -3.40
C GLN A 72 -8.09 -36.03 -3.59
N LYS A 73 -6.77 -35.98 -3.35
CA LYS A 73 -5.86 -37.11 -3.52
C LYS A 73 -5.62 -37.91 -2.23
N LEU A 74 -6.16 -37.45 -1.10
CA LEU A 74 -5.99 -38.11 0.19
C LEU A 74 -6.89 -39.35 0.33
N SER A 75 -6.41 -40.33 1.10
CA SER A 75 -7.13 -41.57 1.31
C SER A 75 -8.36 -41.39 2.23
N PRO A 76 -9.38 -42.26 2.14
CA PRO A 76 -10.52 -42.23 3.04
C PRO A 76 -10.15 -42.31 4.53
N LYS A 77 -9.04 -42.99 4.86
CA LYS A 77 -8.53 -43.08 6.23
C LYS A 77 -8.16 -41.71 6.82
N PHE A 78 -7.62 -40.81 6.00
CA PHE A 78 -7.32 -39.45 6.47
C PHE A 78 -8.59 -38.73 6.96
N TYR A 79 -9.71 -38.93 6.26
CA TYR A 79 -11.00 -38.32 6.58
C TYR A 79 -11.72 -39.01 7.75
N SER A 80 -11.43 -40.29 8.04
CA SER A 80 -11.91 -40.94 9.27
C SER A 80 -11.13 -40.47 10.51
N ASP A 81 -9.84 -40.15 10.33
CA ASP A 81 -8.94 -39.81 11.43
C ASP A 81 -8.90 -38.29 11.71
N THR A 82 -9.48 -37.46 10.83
CA THR A 82 -9.49 -35.99 10.94
C THR A 82 -10.89 -35.44 10.76
N GLN A 83 -11.33 -34.55 11.66
CA GLN A 83 -12.65 -33.93 11.56
C GLN A 83 -12.73 -32.94 10.38
N THR A 84 -13.71 -33.12 9.49
CA THR A 84 -13.93 -32.25 8.31
C THR A 84 -14.02 -30.76 8.68
N GLY A 85 -14.65 -30.43 9.81
CA GLY A 85 -14.73 -29.05 10.30
C GLY A 85 -13.37 -28.43 10.62
N GLN A 86 -12.42 -29.23 11.12
CA GLN A 86 -11.06 -28.77 11.40
C GLN A 86 -10.30 -28.48 10.10
N ILE A 87 -10.45 -29.34 9.08
CA ILE A 87 -9.87 -29.13 7.75
C ILE A 87 -10.42 -27.83 7.15
N MET A 88 -11.75 -27.67 7.11
CA MET A 88 -12.39 -26.48 6.57
C MET A 88 -11.98 -25.20 7.33
N SER A 89 -11.93 -25.26 8.66
CA SER A 89 -11.49 -24.14 9.49
C SER A 89 -10.08 -23.68 9.13
N ARG A 90 -9.12 -24.61 8.99
CA ARG A 90 -7.75 -24.28 8.60
C ARG A 90 -7.67 -23.75 7.17
N VAL A 91 -8.35 -24.40 6.23
CA VAL A 91 -8.40 -23.95 4.83
C VAL A 91 -8.92 -22.53 4.74
N VAL A 92 -9.95 -22.15 5.50
CA VAL A 92 -10.50 -20.80 5.44
C VAL A 92 -9.66 -19.80 6.24
N ASN A 93 -9.39 -20.09 7.51
CA ASN A 93 -8.77 -19.16 8.44
C ASN A 93 -7.28 -18.97 8.13
N ASP A 94 -6.53 -20.05 7.95
CA ASP A 94 -5.09 -19.96 7.75
C ASP A 94 -4.79 -19.34 6.38
N THR A 95 -5.57 -19.69 5.35
CA THR A 95 -5.37 -19.06 4.03
C THR A 95 -5.76 -17.59 4.00
N SER A 96 -6.68 -17.13 4.86
CA SER A 96 -7.04 -15.70 4.91
C SER A 96 -5.88 -14.83 5.38
N ASN A 97 -4.92 -15.39 6.12
CA ASN A 97 -3.71 -14.66 6.52
C ASN A 97 -2.84 -14.25 5.33
N PHE A 98 -2.93 -14.92 4.18
CA PHE A 98 -2.19 -14.51 2.98
C PHE A 98 -2.65 -13.15 2.45
N GLU A 99 -3.94 -12.85 2.54
CA GLU A 99 -4.46 -11.54 2.17
C GLU A 99 -3.85 -10.46 3.07
N LEU A 100 -3.91 -10.65 4.38
CA LEU A 100 -3.34 -9.71 5.35
C LEU A 100 -1.84 -9.48 5.11
N LEU A 101 -1.09 -10.56 4.87
CA LEU A 101 0.35 -10.48 4.63
C LEU A 101 0.66 -9.69 3.35
N ILE A 102 -0.02 -9.99 2.25
CA ILE A 102 0.31 -9.43 0.93
C ILE A 102 -0.31 -8.04 0.72
N ALA A 103 -1.54 -7.83 1.17
CA ALA A 103 -2.26 -6.57 0.98
C ALA A 103 -1.82 -5.49 1.99
N HIS A 104 -1.38 -5.88 3.19
CA HIS A 104 -1.02 -4.95 4.26
C HIS A 104 0.44 -5.06 4.69
N ALA A 105 0.86 -6.20 5.23
CA ALA A 105 2.16 -6.31 5.90
C ALA A 105 3.34 -6.02 4.95
N VAL A 106 3.33 -6.61 3.74
CA VAL A 106 4.38 -6.40 2.74
C VAL A 106 4.47 -4.91 2.31
N PRO A 107 3.37 -4.25 1.89
CA PRO A 107 3.39 -2.83 1.59
C PRO A 107 3.85 -1.95 2.74
N GLU A 108 3.37 -2.22 3.97
CA GLU A 108 3.68 -1.42 5.15
C GLU A 108 5.16 -1.49 5.53
N ILE A 109 5.71 -2.70 5.59
CA ILE A 109 7.13 -2.91 5.89
C ILE A 109 8.00 -2.27 4.81
N THR A 110 7.65 -2.45 3.54
CA THR A 110 8.38 -1.85 2.41
C THR A 110 8.40 -0.32 2.54
N LEU A 111 7.24 0.30 2.80
CA LEU A 111 7.13 1.73 3.01
C LEU A 111 7.87 2.20 4.27
N ALA A 112 7.85 1.41 5.35
CA ALA A 112 8.56 1.74 6.58
C ALA A 112 10.07 1.75 6.36
N LEU A 113 10.62 0.74 5.69
CA LEU A 113 12.04 0.65 5.36
C LEU A 113 12.48 1.79 4.43
N LEU A 114 11.71 2.05 3.37
CA LEU A 114 11.99 3.17 2.45
C LEU A 114 11.98 4.52 3.17
N ARG A 115 11.01 4.74 4.06
CA ARG A 115 10.96 5.96 4.86
C ARG A 115 12.15 6.07 5.79
N LEU A 116 12.48 4.99 6.51
CA LEU A 116 13.61 4.96 7.43
C LEU A 116 14.89 5.35 6.72
N ILE A 117 15.22 4.65 5.63
CA ILE A 117 16.42 4.90 4.82
C ILE A 117 16.41 6.34 4.28
N GLY A 118 15.30 6.76 3.66
CA GLY A 118 15.18 8.09 3.05
C GLY A 118 15.29 9.21 4.06
N THR A 119 14.70 9.07 5.25
CA THR A 119 14.82 10.08 6.31
C THR A 119 16.20 10.11 6.93
N THR A 120 16.82 8.95 7.17
CA THR A 120 18.17 8.88 7.74
C THR A 120 19.19 9.48 6.78
N ALA A 121 19.12 9.16 5.49
CA ALA A 121 20.00 9.75 4.47
C ALA A 121 19.86 11.27 4.41
N LEU A 122 18.62 11.79 4.45
CA LEU A 122 18.38 13.23 4.47
C LEU A 122 18.97 13.91 5.71
N LEU A 123 18.85 13.28 6.89
CA LEU A 123 19.40 13.81 8.14
C LEU A 123 20.93 13.82 8.17
N LEU A 124 21.58 12.84 7.55
CA LEU A 124 23.04 12.78 7.46
C LEU A 124 23.62 13.73 6.40
N TYR A 125 22.81 14.15 5.42
CA TYR A 125 23.21 15.12 4.41
C TYR A 125 23.10 16.59 4.89
N GLN A 126 22.22 16.85 5.85
CA GLN A 126 22.07 18.16 6.51
C GLN A 126 23.15 18.38 7.56
#